data_AF-A0A836CIV1-F1
#
_entry.id   AF-A0A836CIV1-F1
#
_cell.length_a   1.000
_cell.length_b   1.000
_cell.length_c   1.000
_cell.angle_alpha   90.00
_cell.angle_beta   90.00
_cell.angle_gamma   90.00
#
_symmetry.space_group_name_H-M   'P 1'
#
loop_
_entity.id
_entity.type
_entity.pdbx_description
1 polymer ?
#
loop_
_entity_poly.entity_id
_entity_poly.type
_entity_poly.pdbx_seq_one_letter_code
_entity_poly.pdbx_strand_id
1 'polypeptide(L)'
;MRGGYLADRFVLGAEYSEDDGFRLYDWDVIDVFVYFSHHLVTIPPQGWIDVAHRHGCRVLGTFITEWDKGAATCQELFEDTATADVAVANLTRIAADHCFDGWLINIENKASTRECTEVHD
;
A
#
# COMPACT_ATOMS: atom_id res chain seq x y z
N MET A 1 -4.24 -11.83 -8.41
CA MET A 1 -5.34 -10.94 -7.97
C MET A 1 -6.37 -10.78 -9.08
N ARG A 2 -7.61 -10.41 -8.74
CA ARG A 2 -8.63 -10.09 -9.75
C ARG A 2 -8.17 -8.85 -10.54
N GLY A 3 -8.22 -8.91 -11.87
CA GLY A 3 -7.95 -7.75 -12.72
C GLY A 3 -9.08 -6.71 -12.65
N GLY A 4 -8.95 -5.64 -13.43
CA GLY A 4 -10.06 -4.70 -13.67
C GLY A 4 -10.12 -3.45 -12.81
N TYR A 5 -9.16 -3.23 -11.91
CA TYR A 5 -9.12 -2.04 -11.04
C TYR A 5 -8.12 -0.95 -11.50
N LEU A 6 -7.27 -1.25 -12.51
CA LEU A 6 -6.27 -0.28 -12.98
C LEU A 6 -6.88 0.98 -13.61
N ALA A 7 -8.07 0.84 -14.20
CA ALA A 7 -8.78 1.95 -14.81
C ALA A 7 -9.45 2.86 -13.77
N ASP A 8 -9.54 2.44 -12.50
CA ASP A 8 -10.02 3.27 -11.39
C ASP A 8 -9.04 4.40 -11.04
N ARG A 9 -7.85 4.41 -11.64
CA ARG A 9 -6.91 5.54 -11.59
C ARG A 9 -7.51 6.84 -12.14
N PHE A 10 -8.55 6.75 -12.97
CA PHE A 10 -9.20 7.91 -13.56
C PHE A 10 -10.32 8.41 -12.63
N VAL A 11 -10.19 9.65 -12.15
CA VAL A 11 -11.12 10.26 -11.18
C VAL A 11 -12.56 10.33 -11.70
N LEU A 12 -12.74 10.56 -13.01
CA LEU A 12 -14.05 10.62 -13.66
C LEU A 12 -14.56 9.25 -14.14
N GLY A 13 -13.88 8.18 -13.72
CA GLY A 13 -14.12 6.82 -14.19
C GLY A 13 -13.47 6.54 -15.54
N ALA A 14 -13.64 5.29 -15.96
CA ALA A 14 -13.25 4.82 -17.28
C ALA A 14 -14.46 4.14 -17.93
N GLU A 15 -14.41 4.01 -19.26
CA GLU A 15 -15.35 3.13 -19.94
C GLU A 15 -15.03 1.68 -19.55
N TYR A 16 -15.98 1.05 -18.88
CA TYR A 16 -15.96 -0.36 -18.54
C TYR A 16 -17.00 -1.08 -19.38
N SER A 17 -16.67 -2.25 -19.94
CA SER A 17 -17.72 -3.22 -20.27
C SER A 17 -18.31 -3.76 -18.96
N GLU A 18 -19.56 -4.24 -18.96
CA GLU A 18 -20.27 -4.63 -17.73
C GLU A 18 -19.46 -5.62 -16.85
N ASP A 19 -18.62 -6.46 -17.45
CA ASP A 19 -17.84 -7.51 -16.77
C ASP A 19 -16.40 -7.13 -16.38
N ASP A 20 -15.88 -5.98 -16.82
CA ASP A 20 -14.43 -5.71 -16.70
C ASP A 20 -14.01 -5.01 -15.40
N GLY A 21 -14.92 -4.32 -14.71
CA GLY A 21 -14.61 -3.56 -13.50
C GLY A 21 -14.61 -4.41 -12.22
N PHE A 22 -13.67 -4.15 -11.31
CA PHE A 22 -13.80 -4.65 -9.93
C PHE A 22 -14.85 -3.81 -9.18
N ARG A 23 -15.78 -4.49 -8.53
CA ARG A 23 -16.86 -3.85 -7.74
C ARG A 23 -16.93 -4.53 -6.39
N LEU A 24 -17.05 -3.72 -5.35
CA LEU A 24 -17.28 -4.17 -3.99
C LEU A 24 -18.57 -3.52 -3.50
N TYR A 25 -19.52 -4.37 -3.10
CA TYR A 25 -20.85 -3.93 -2.64
C TYR A 25 -21.00 -4.04 -1.13
N ASP A 26 -20.53 -5.15 -0.55
CA ASP A 26 -20.66 -5.46 0.87
C ASP A 26 -19.57 -4.77 1.71
N TRP A 27 -19.56 -3.44 1.74
CA TRP A 27 -18.62 -2.67 2.54
C TRP A 27 -18.83 -2.86 4.04
N ASP A 28 -20.07 -3.09 4.47
CA ASP A 28 -20.45 -3.18 5.87
C ASP A 28 -19.92 -4.45 6.58
N VAL A 29 -19.33 -5.38 5.84
CA VAL A 29 -18.74 -6.62 6.39
C VAL A 29 -17.20 -6.61 6.40
N ILE A 30 -16.58 -5.48 6.05
CA ILE A 30 -15.11 -5.34 6.03
C ILE A 30 -14.60 -4.16 6.86
N ASP A 31 -13.58 -4.40 7.67
CA ASP A 31 -12.95 -3.34 8.49
C ASP A 31 -11.86 -2.56 7.74
N VAL A 32 -11.22 -3.24 6.78
CA VAL A 32 -10.05 -2.72 6.05
C VAL A 32 -10.10 -3.17 4.58
N PHE A 33 -9.99 -2.22 3.67
CA PHE A 33 -9.82 -2.42 2.24
C PHE A 33 -8.37 -2.12 1.84
N VAL A 34 -7.69 -3.07 1.20
CA VAL A 34 -6.31 -2.87 0.73
C VAL A 34 -6.30 -2.74 -0.79
N TYR A 35 -5.87 -1.59 -1.29
CA TYR A 35 -5.64 -1.39 -2.72
C TYR A 35 -4.26 -1.96 -3.09
N PHE A 36 -4.27 -3.23 -3.52
CA PHE A 36 -3.04 -4.00 -3.76
C PHE A 36 -2.47 -3.77 -5.17
N SER A 37 -1.15 -3.63 -5.28
CA SER A 37 -0.42 -3.77 -6.55
C SER A 37 1.01 -4.30 -6.33
N HIS A 38 1.73 -4.55 -7.43
CA HIS A 38 3.14 -5.00 -7.44
C HIS A 38 4.14 -3.85 -7.67
N HIS A 39 3.74 -2.61 -7.36
CA HIS A 39 4.61 -1.45 -7.38
C HIS A 39 5.12 -1.13 -5.98
N LEU A 40 6.39 -0.75 -5.84
CA LEU A 40 7.06 -0.46 -4.56
C LEU A 40 6.19 0.38 -3.63
N VAL A 41 5.55 1.42 -4.15
CA VAL A 41 4.57 2.24 -3.46
C VAL A 41 3.33 2.36 -4.35
N THR A 42 2.16 2.05 -3.79
CA THR A 42 0.86 2.17 -4.47
C THR A 42 -0.09 2.99 -3.62
N ILE A 43 -0.48 4.15 -4.14
CA ILE A 43 -1.49 5.02 -3.53
C ILE A 43 -2.87 4.56 -4.02
N PRO A 44 -3.86 4.32 -3.13
CA PRO A 44 -5.23 4.00 -3.53
C PRO A 44 -5.84 5.15 -4.37
N PRO A 45 -6.61 4.87 -5.44
CA PRO A 45 -7.31 5.91 -6.16
C PRO A 45 -8.37 6.61 -5.31
N GLN A 46 -8.58 7.91 -5.53
CA GLN A 46 -9.50 8.73 -4.73
C GLN A 46 -10.92 8.12 -4.63
N GLY A 47 -11.45 7.56 -5.72
CA GLY A 47 -12.78 6.95 -5.72
C GLY A 47 -12.91 5.78 -4.72
N TRP A 48 -11.83 4.99 -4.56
CA TRP A 48 -11.77 3.90 -3.58
C TRP A 48 -11.62 4.43 -2.15
N ILE A 49 -10.88 5.53 -1.97
CA ILE A 49 -10.73 6.19 -0.66
C ILE A 49 -12.09 6.73 -0.19
N ASP A 50 -12.76 7.51 -1.04
CA ASP A 50 -14.01 8.18 -0.72
C ASP A 50 -15.12 7.19 -0.35
N VAL A 51 -15.24 6.09 -1.12
CA VAL A 51 -16.28 5.08 -0.86
C VAL A 51 -15.97 4.27 0.41
N ALA A 52 -14.72 3.88 0.64
CA ALA A 52 -14.34 3.16 1.86
C ALA A 52 -14.65 3.99 3.11
N HIS A 53 -14.21 5.26 3.12
CA HIS A 53 -14.46 6.17 4.24
C HIS A 53 -15.94 6.46 4.46
N ARG A 54 -16.75 6.55 3.39
CA ARG A 54 -18.22 6.71 3.51
C ARG A 54 -18.87 5.54 4.24
N HIS A 55 -18.32 4.33 4.09
CA HIS A 55 -18.78 3.13 4.78
C HIS A 55 -18.07 2.89 6.13
N GLY A 56 -17.22 3.81 6.59
CA GLY A 56 -16.45 3.63 7.83
C GLY A 56 -15.35 2.56 7.74
N CYS A 57 -14.99 2.14 6.52
CA CYS A 57 -13.93 1.18 6.25
C CYS A 57 -12.59 1.92 6.08
N ARG A 58 -11.51 1.38 6.67
CA ARG A 58 -10.16 1.93 6.47
C ARG A 58 -9.62 1.47 5.12
N VAL A 59 -8.93 2.36 4.40
CA VAL A 59 -8.30 2.07 3.12
C VAL A 59 -6.77 2.14 3.23
N LEU A 60 -6.09 1.07 2.82
CA LEU A 60 -4.63 0.99 2.82
C LEU A 60 -4.08 0.99 1.39
N GLY A 61 -3.00 1.75 1.19
CA GLY A 61 -2.10 1.56 0.06
C GLY A 61 -1.22 0.33 0.23
N THR A 62 -0.35 0.09 -0.75
CA THR A 62 0.61 -1.03 -0.70
C THR A 62 2.04 -0.52 -0.77
N PHE A 63 2.86 -0.98 0.18
CA PHE A 63 4.30 -0.96 0.08
C PHE A 63 4.78 -2.41 -0.08
N ILE A 64 5.43 -2.73 -1.19
CA ILE A 64 5.84 -4.10 -1.50
C ILE A 64 7.27 -4.14 -2.03
N THR A 65 8.04 -5.13 -1.57
CA THR A 65 9.36 -5.44 -2.10
C THR A 65 9.40 -6.90 -2.50
N GLU A 66 9.80 -7.20 -3.73
CA GLU A 66 9.68 -8.54 -4.29
C GLU A 66 11.00 -9.00 -4.92
N TRP A 67 11.35 -10.27 -4.68
CA TRP A 67 12.49 -10.95 -5.31
C TRP A 67 13.84 -10.26 -5.04
N ASP A 68 14.84 -10.52 -5.88
CA ASP A 68 16.20 -9.98 -5.71
C ASP A 68 16.24 -8.44 -5.77
N LYS A 69 15.35 -7.82 -6.57
CA LYS A 69 15.21 -6.36 -6.62
C LYS A 69 14.67 -5.81 -5.31
N GLY A 70 13.69 -6.49 -4.71
CA GLY A 70 13.15 -6.16 -3.40
C GLY A 70 14.20 -6.27 -2.30
N ALA A 71 15.06 -7.28 -2.36
CA ALA A 71 16.16 -7.44 -1.42
C ALA A 71 17.14 -6.25 -1.47
N ALA A 72 17.53 -5.82 -2.68
CA ALA A 72 18.37 -4.63 -2.84
C ALA A 72 17.68 -3.35 -2.32
N THR A 73 16.38 -3.20 -2.61
CA THR A 73 15.59 -2.05 -2.12
C THR A 73 15.49 -2.04 -0.60
N CYS A 74 15.27 -3.19 0.03
CA CYS A 74 15.28 -3.32 1.49
C CYS A 74 16.64 -2.99 2.09
N GLN A 75 17.73 -3.41 1.43
CA GLN A 75 19.08 -3.11 1.90
C GLN A 75 19.35 -1.61 1.92
N GLU A 76 18.86 -0.86 0.92
CA GLU A 76 18.96 0.60 0.88
C GLU A 76 18.04 1.26 1.91
N LEU A 77 16.75 0.91 1.93
CA LEU A 77 15.77 1.56 2.80
C LEU A 77 15.99 1.29 4.29
N PHE A 78 16.54 0.11 4.63
CA PHE A 78 16.75 -0.33 6.00
C PHE A 78 18.24 -0.49 6.33
N GLU A 79 19.12 0.25 5.64
CA GLU A 79 20.55 0.23 5.90
C GLU A 79 20.88 0.64 7.34
N ASP A 80 20.19 1.66 7.85
CA ASP A 80 20.25 2.14 9.22
C ASP A 80 18.94 2.81 9.64
N THR A 81 18.83 3.16 10.93
CA THR A 81 17.63 3.81 11.49
C THR A 81 17.35 5.15 10.82
N ALA A 82 18.36 5.93 10.46
CA ALA A 82 18.15 7.25 9.86
C ALA A 82 17.49 7.15 8.48
N THR A 83 17.93 6.19 7.67
CA THR A 83 17.36 5.94 6.34
C THR A 83 15.95 5.35 6.44
N ALA A 84 15.74 4.44 7.39
CA ALA A 84 14.42 3.89 7.68
C ALA A 84 13.43 4.98 8.15
N ASP A 85 13.87 5.89 9.03
CA ASP A 85 13.05 7.00 9.52
C ASP A 85 12.65 7.95 8.38
N VAL A 86 13.54 8.22 7.44
CA VAL A 86 13.24 9.01 6.24
C VAL A 86 12.21 8.30 5.36
N ALA A 87 12.31 6.99 5.19
CA ALA A 87 11.33 6.21 4.42
C ALA A 87 9.95 6.24 5.09
N VAL A 88 9.89 6.00 6.41
CA VAL A 88 8.66 6.06 7.22
C VAL A 88 8.04 7.45 7.14
N ALA A 89 8.81 8.52 7.35
CA ALA A 89 8.31 9.89 7.28
C ALA A 89 7.69 10.22 5.92
N ASN A 90 8.30 9.76 4.83
CA ASN A 90 7.75 9.96 3.48
C ASN A 90 6.48 9.15 3.25
N LEU A 91 6.43 7.88 3.66
CA LEU A 91 5.23 7.04 3.53
C LEU A 91 4.06 7.60 4.36
N THR A 92 4.33 8.09 5.57
CA THR A 92 3.33 8.76 6.41
C THR A 92 2.84 10.04 5.77
N ARG A 93 3.74 10.86 5.20
CA ARG A 93 3.37 12.10 4.51
C ARG A 93 2.50 11.82 3.28
N ILE A 94 2.84 10.82 2.48
CA ILE A 94 2.03 10.42 1.32
C ILE A 94 0.63 9.98 1.76
N ALA A 95 0.51 9.19 2.83
CA ALA A 95 -0.79 8.78 3.36
C ALA A 95 -1.64 9.97 3.83
N ALA A 96 -1.01 10.93 4.52
CA ALA A 96 -1.68 12.16 4.95
C ALA A 96 -2.10 13.05 3.78
N ASP A 97 -1.21 13.30 2.81
CA ASP A 97 -1.44 14.20 1.67
C ASP A 97 -2.56 13.68 0.74
N HIS A 98 -2.71 12.35 0.63
CA HIS A 98 -3.73 11.69 -0.17
C HIS A 98 -4.93 11.16 0.64
N CYS A 99 -4.97 11.44 1.95
CA CYS A 99 -6.08 11.11 2.84
C CYS A 99 -6.45 9.61 2.88
N PHE A 100 -5.49 8.69 2.98
CA PHE A 100 -5.76 7.27 3.23
C PHE A 100 -5.10 6.77 4.52
N ASP A 101 -5.50 5.60 5.01
CA ASP A 101 -5.33 5.21 6.42
C ASP A 101 -4.02 4.48 6.74
N GLY A 102 -3.15 4.30 5.75
CA GLY A 102 -1.84 3.68 5.93
C GLY A 102 -1.50 2.66 4.85
N TRP A 103 -0.64 1.71 5.20
CA TRP A 103 0.00 0.82 4.24
C TRP A 103 -0.10 -0.64 4.67
N LEU A 104 -0.45 -1.51 3.72
CA LEU A 104 -0.01 -2.90 3.78
C LEU A 104 1.50 -2.92 3.49
N ILE A 105 2.28 -3.44 4.43
CA ILE A 105 3.71 -3.72 4.23
C ILE A 105 3.84 -5.19 3.85
N ASN A 106 4.28 -5.47 2.62
CA ASN A 106 4.42 -6.83 2.11
C ASN A 106 5.86 -7.08 1.62
N ILE A 107 6.65 -7.78 2.43
CA ILE A 107 8.06 -8.06 2.12
C ILE A 107 8.17 -9.48 1.55
N GLU A 108 8.23 -9.58 0.23
CA GLU A 108 8.33 -10.83 -0.53
C GLU A 108 9.75 -11.04 -1.11
N ASN A 109 10.76 -10.72 -0.32
CA ASN A 109 12.16 -10.98 -0.61
C ASN A 109 12.89 -11.50 0.63
N LYS A 110 14.10 -12.01 0.44
CA LYS A 110 14.98 -12.34 1.56
C LYS A 110 15.32 -11.05 2.31
N ALA A 111 15.03 -11.01 3.60
CA ALA A 111 15.49 -9.95 4.49
C ALA A 111 16.91 -10.29 4.99
N SER A 112 17.76 -9.28 5.12
CA SER A 112 19.03 -9.45 5.82
C SER A 112 18.73 -9.56 7.32
N THR A 113 19.12 -10.67 7.93
CA THR A 113 19.13 -10.79 9.38
C THR A 113 20.31 -10.03 9.93
N ARG A 114 20.07 -8.89 10.59
CA ARG A 114 20.99 -8.36 11.59
C ARG A 114 20.50 -8.84 12.95
N GLU A 115 21.40 -9.41 13.74
CA GLU A 115 21.08 -9.66 15.15
C GLU A 115 20.75 -8.31 15.80
N CYS A 116 19.56 -8.17 16.36
CA CYS A 116 19.28 -7.08 17.29
C CYS A 116 20.19 -7.32 18.49
N THR A 117 21.35 -6.66 18.53
CA THR A 117 22.09 -6.54 19.78
C THR A 117 21.21 -5.72 20.70
N GLU A 118 20.63 -6.38 21.72
CA GLU A 118 19.89 -5.72 22.78
C GLU A 118 20.75 -4.57 23.30
N VAL A 119 20.27 -3.34 23.11
CA VAL A 119 20.84 -2.18 23.78
C VAL A 119 20.36 -2.30 25.22
N HIS A 120 21.19 -2.92 26.07
CA HIS A 120 21.02 -2.83 27.50
C HIS A 120 21.40 -1.40 27.92
N ASP A 121 20.37 -0.58 28.16
CA ASP A 121 20.48 0.65 28.95
C ASP A 121 20.61 0.33 30.46
#